data_AF-A0A7S2LU81-F1
#
_entry.id   AF-A0A7S2LU81-F1
#
_cell.length_a   1.000
_cell.length_b   1.000
_cell.length_c   1.000
_cell.angle_alpha   90.00
_cell.angle_beta   90.00
_cell.angle_gamma   90.00
#
_symmetry.space_group_name_H-M   'P 1'
#
loop_
_entity.id
_entity.type
_entity.pdbx_description
1 polymer ?
#
loop_
_entity_poly.entity_id
_entity_poly.type
_entity_poly.pdbx_seq_one_letter_code
_entity_poly.pdbx_strand_id
1 'polypeptide(L)'
;MMYQQAAPDITQTSLRGRILSGFAMATMATLFTLETKAYFSKDISTTLSLANSNSEQRIRLNFNITMMDLPCDYATVDVYSTVGFQKNITKDVRKFNIDEDGVLQQYEARNWHQDDVELWDPAVIETVEDLHGDGEDAISLDGDTFPYAKEEYPFLFVKFYTSNCPNCDDFAPTWEALGEIVTDTAMHMVDDFMEEKGMDYYHYSDEEYEQAVNVMAPVLVTRLDCGAYPDVCKEEQIRAYPTTRLFVDGKAAADYDGHRTVMELVHWLSHMEAAYRQPGQFKMHNIFKHASERTIRSEEERIWNDALMRYR
;
A
#
# COMPACT_ATOMS: atom_id res chain seq x y z
N MET A 1 43.83 -48.04 -71.25
CA MET A 1 42.72 -47.63 -70.36
C MET A 1 42.38 -46.20 -70.72
N MET A 2 41.28 -45.99 -71.45
CA MET A 2 40.82 -44.66 -71.85
C MET A 2 40.38 -43.89 -70.60
N TYR A 3 41.04 -42.77 -70.32
CA TYR A 3 40.56 -41.79 -69.34
C TYR A 3 39.31 -41.15 -69.95
N GLN A 4 38.12 -41.47 -69.46
CA GLN A 4 36.93 -40.72 -69.80
C GLN A 4 37.12 -39.30 -69.25
N GLN A 5 37.29 -38.32 -70.14
CA GLN A 5 37.13 -36.92 -69.76
C GLN A 5 35.68 -36.72 -69.32
N ALA A 6 35.51 -36.23 -68.09
CA ALA A 6 34.21 -35.90 -67.51
C ALA A 6 33.45 -34.92 -68.43
N ALA A 7 32.14 -35.12 -68.57
CA ALA A 7 31.28 -34.27 -69.40
C ALA A 7 31.41 -32.78 -69.00
N PRO A 8 31.32 -31.82 -69.95
CA PRO A 8 31.52 -30.40 -69.68
C PRO A 8 30.47 -29.79 -68.73
N ASP A 9 29.34 -30.48 -68.51
CA ASP A 9 28.34 -30.12 -67.49
C ASP A 9 28.86 -30.26 -66.05
N ILE A 10 29.94 -31.01 -65.85
CA ILE A 10 30.57 -31.17 -64.53
C ILE A 10 31.67 -30.12 -64.29
N THR A 11 32.09 -29.37 -65.34
CA THR A 11 33.16 -28.36 -65.27
C THR A 11 32.68 -26.92 -65.49
N GLN A 12 31.49 -26.69 -66.06
CA GLN A 12 30.91 -25.35 -66.16
C GLN A 12 30.09 -24.98 -64.92
N THR A 13 30.56 -23.94 -64.20
CA THR A 13 29.84 -23.41 -63.04
C THR A 13 28.51 -22.77 -63.48
N SER A 14 27.38 -23.42 -63.17
CA SER A 14 26.05 -22.88 -63.43
C SER A 14 25.84 -21.55 -62.72
N LEU A 15 25.33 -20.52 -63.42
CA LEU A 15 25.03 -19.20 -62.84
C LEU A 15 24.12 -19.31 -61.60
N ARG A 16 23.13 -20.19 -61.67
CA ARG A 16 22.22 -20.48 -60.54
C ARG A 16 22.96 -21.13 -59.38
N GLY A 17 23.86 -22.06 -59.67
CA GLY A 17 24.73 -22.68 -58.66
C GLY A 17 25.66 -21.67 -57.98
N ARG A 18 26.23 -20.72 -58.73
CA ARG A 18 27.07 -19.64 -58.18
C ARG A 18 26.29 -18.71 -57.26
N ILE A 19 25.06 -18.34 -57.65
CA ILE A 19 24.18 -17.51 -56.80
C ILE A 19 23.83 -18.27 -55.53
N LEU A 20 23.46 -19.55 -55.63
CA LEU A 20 23.08 -20.38 -54.49
C LEU A 20 24.26 -20.58 -53.52
N SER A 21 25.46 -20.88 -54.05
CA SER A 21 26.69 -20.96 -53.25
C SER A 21 27.10 -19.61 -52.65
N GLY A 22 26.84 -18.50 -53.35
CA GLY A 22 27.07 -17.14 -52.86
C GLY A 22 26.16 -16.80 -51.67
N PHE A 23 24.86 -17.11 -51.79
CA PHE A 23 23.93 -16.98 -50.67
C PHE A 23 24.33 -17.87 -49.50
N ALA A 24 24.71 -19.13 -49.74
CA ALA A 24 25.17 -20.04 -48.69
C ALA A 24 26.41 -19.51 -47.95
N MET A 25 27.39 -18.95 -48.67
CA MET A 25 28.56 -18.32 -48.05
C MET A 25 28.18 -17.06 -47.28
N ALA A 26 27.29 -16.23 -47.80
CA ALA A 26 26.80 -15.04 -47.11
C ALA A 26 26.04 -15.40 -45.83
N THR A 27 25.17 -16.41 -45.85
CA THR A 27 24.46 -16.87 -44.66
C THR A 27 25.42 -17.47 -43.64
N MET A 28 26.41 -18.25 -44.07
CA MET A 28 27.43 -18.80 -43.17
C MET A 28 28.30 -17.70 -42.54
N ALA A 29 28.71 -16.69 -43.30
CA ALA A 29 29.44 -15.54 -42.78
C ALA A 29 28.58 -14.70 -41.82
N THR A 30 27.30 -14.54 -42.12
CA THR A 30 26.36 -13.81 -41.25
C THR A 30 26.16 -14.57 -39.93
N LEU A 31 25.90 -15.88 -39.98
CA LEU A 31 25.81 -16.72 -38.78
C LEU A 31 27.11 -16.69 -37.99
N PHE A 32 28.26 -16.81 -38.64
CA PHE A 32 29.56 -16.74 -37.96
C PHE A 32 29.76 -15.42 -37.22
N THR A 33 29.39 -14.29 -37.81
CA THR A 33 29.50 -12.98 -37.15
C THR A 33 28.50 -12.80 -36.02
N LEU A 34 27.27 -13.29 -36.16
CA LEU A 34 26.26 -13.27 -35.09
C LEU A 34 26.66 -14.16 -33.91
N GLU A 35 27.10 -15.39 -34.19
CA GLU A 35 27.59 -16.33 -33.17
C GLU A 35 28.88 -15.83 -32.51
N THR A 36 29.79 -15.24 -33.28
CA THR A 36 30.99 -14.62 -32.70
C THR A 36 30.60 -13.47 -31.77
N LYS A 37 29.63 -12.62 -32.15
CA LYS A 37 29.11 -11.57 -31.27
C LYS A 37 28.42 -12.15 -30.03
N ALA A 38 27.65 -13.22 -30.17
CA ALA A 38 27.02 -13.92 -29.03
C ALA A 38 28.06 -14.58 -28.11
N TYR A 39 29.15 -15.12 -28.66
CA TYR A 39 30.26 -15.71 -27.90
C TYR A 39 31.09 -14.66 -27.16
N PHE A 40 31.28 -13.48 -27.76
CA PHE A 40 31.91 -12.33 -27.08
C PHE A 40 30.93 -11.58 -26.16
N SER A 41 29.62 -11.80 -26.30
CA SER A 41 28.59 -11.36 -25.37
C SER A 41 28.67 -12.21 -24.12
N LYS A 42 29.37 -11.70 -23.11
CA LYS A 42 29.61 -12.42 -21.87
C LYS A 42 28.41 -12.26 -20.92
N ASP A 43 27.44 -13.16 -21.02
CA ASP A 43 26.43 -13.32 -19.96
C ASP A 43 27.05 -14.10 -18.80
N ILE A 44 27.40 -13.38 -17.73
CA ILE A 44 27.95 -13.97 -16.52
C ILE A 44 26.79 -14.59 -15.73
N SER A 45 26.45 -15.84 -16.02
CA SER A 45 25.59 -16.63 -15.12
C SER A 45 26.47 -17.38 -14.13
N THR A 46 26.43 -16.94 -12.87
CA THR A 46 27.20 -17.55 -11.78
C THR A 46 26.36 -18.65 -11.13
N THR A 47 26.38 -19.87 -11.67
CA THR A 47 25.75 -21.02 -11.01
C THR A 47 26.71 -21.68 -10.04
N LEU A 48 26.50 -21.39 -8.75
CA LEU A 48 27.24 -21.96 -7.63
C LEU A 48 26.79 -23.40 -7.37
N SER A 49 27.64 -24.37 -7.68
CA SER A 49 27.41 -25.79 -7.38
C SER A 49 28.30 -26.21 -6.21
N LEU A 50 27.74 -26.39 -5.01
CA LEU A 50 28.49 -26.86 -3.83
C LEU A 50 28.32 -28.38 -3.68
N ALA A 51 29.37 -29.12 -4.05
CA ALA A 51 29.49 -30.53 -3.73
C ALA A 51 29.98 -30.68 -2.28
N ASN A 52 29.11 -31.31 -1.50
CA ASN A 52 29.21 -31.71 -0.11
C ASN A 52 30.56 -32.34 0.30
N SER A 53 31.13 -31.89 1.42
CA SER A 53 31.45 -32.77 2.57
C SER A 53 32.05 -31.94 3.71
N ASN A 54 31.37 -31.96 4.85
CA ASN A 54 31.73 -31.41 6.17
C ASN A 54 31.15 -30.02 6.51
N SER A 55 30.08 -30.09 7.30
CA SER A 55 29.56 -29.11 8.28
C SER A 55 29.84 -27.62 8.04
N GLU A 56 28.78 -26.90 7.64
CA GLU A 56 28.57 -25.45 7.84
C GLU A 56 29.63 -24.47 7.29
N GLN A 57 30.09 -24.61 6.05
CA GLN A 57 30.75 -23.46 5.41
C GLN A 57 29.73 -22.45 4.90
N ARG A 58 29.35 -21.53 5.78
CA ARG A 58 28.61 -20.31 5.42
C ARG A 58 29.51 -19.45 4.53
N ILE A 59 29.09 -19.19 3.29
CA ILE A 59 29.78 -18.23 2.42
C ILE A 59 29.50 -16.83 2.97
N ARG A 60 30.56 -16.08 3.27
CA ARG A 60 30.46 -14.68 3.68
C ARG A 60 30.65 -13.80 2.46
N LEU A 61 29.60 -13.10 2.07
CA LEU A 61 29.63 -12.09 1.02
C LEU A 61 29.77 -10.73 1.69
N ASN A 62 30.81 -9.99 1.34
CA ASN A 62 30.99 -8.60 1.77
C ASN A 62 30.91 -7.73 0.51
N PHE A 63 29.93 -6.85 0.46
CA PHE A 63 29.76 -5.88 -0.61
C PHE A 63 29.39 -4.53 0.00
N ASN A 64 29.79 -3.45 -0.67
CA ASN A 64 29.42 -2.09 -0.29
C ASN A 64 28.50 -1.55 -1.38
N ILE A 65 27.37 -0.96 -0.96
CA ILE A 65 26.44 -0.25 -1.84
C ILE A 65 26.41 1.20 -1.36
N THR A 66 26.55 2.12 -2.31
CA THR A 66 26.57 3.56 -2.06
C THR A 66 25.37 4.17 -2.77
N MET A 67 24.56 4.93 -2.04
CA MET A 67 23.40 5.63 -2.56
C MET A 67 23.47 7.09 -2.09
N MET A 68 23.50 8.04 -3.03
CA MET A 68 23.70 9.46 -2.71
C MET A 68 22.41 10.15 -2.21
N ASP A 69 21.25 9.71 -2.73
CA ASP A 69 19.95 10.36 -2.49
C ASP A 69 19.00 9.51 -1.63
N LEU A 70 19.52 8.50 -0.92
CA LEU A 70 18.73 7.66 -0.01
C LEU A 70 19.33 7.71 1.41
N PRO A 71 18.59 8.25 2.41
CA PRO A 71 19.05 8.24 3.79
C PRO A 71 19.24 6.81 4.30
N CYS A 72 20.28 6.62 5.12
CA CYS A 72 20.64 5.31 5.65
C CYS A 72 19.48 4.61 6.37
N ASP A 73 18.64 5.36 7.08
CA ASP A 73 17.56 4.80 7.89
C ASP A 73 16.58 3.98 7.04
N TYR A 74 16.29 4.43 5.81
CA TYR A 74 15.37 3.78 4.87
C TYR A 74 16.02 2.69 4.00
N ALA A 75 17.35 2.60 3.97
CA ALA A 75 18.04 1.59 3.17
C ALA A 75 17.98 0.21 3.85
N THR A 76 17.27 -0.76 3.30
CA THR A 76 17.25 -2.15 3.80
C THR A 76 18.01 -3.08 2.85
N VAL A 77 18.58 -4.17 3.40
CA VAL A 77 19.31 -5.16 2.62
C VAL A 77 18.72 -6.53 2.92
N ASP A 78 17.95 -7.03 1.96
CA ASP A 78 17.36 -8.36 2.03
C ASP A 78 18.01 -9.32 1.04
N VAL A 79 18.12 -10.58 1.44
CA VAL A 79 18.66 -11.65 0.59
C VAL A 79 17.57 -12.67 0.35
N TYR A 80 17.09 -12.69 -0.88
CA TYR A 80 16.18 -13.70 -1.36
C TYR A 80 16.96 -14.82 -2.05
N SER A 81 16.70 -16.07 -1.64
CA SER A 81 17.21 -17.26 -2.31
C SER A 81 16.04 -18.04 -2.88
N THR A 82 16.16 -18.52 -4.12
CA THR A 82 15.16 -19.37 -4.79
C THR A 82 14.86 -20.68 -4.06
N VAL A 83 15.57 -20.98 -2.96
CA VAL A 83 15.42 -22.18 -2.15
C VAL A 83 14.74 -21.90 -0.79
N GLY A 84 14.22 -20.68 -0.57
CA GLY A 84 13.22 -20.42 0.48
C GLY A 84 13.73 -20.33 1.93
N PHE A 85 15.02 -20.09 2.15
CA PHE A 85 15.51 -19.81 3.51
C PHE A 85 15.64 -18.30 3.75
N GLN A 86 14.73 -17.72 4.53
CA GLN A 86 14.91 -16.40 5.13
C GLN A 86 16.07 -16.46 6.13
N LYS A 87 17.10 -15.65 5.91
CA LYS A 87 18.23 -15.53 6.83
C LYS A 87 18.22 -14.11 7.40
N ASN A 88 18.23 -14.00 8.72
CA ASN A 88 18.28 -12.71 9.40
C ASN A 88 19.69 -12.10 9.21
N ILE A 89 19.77 -11.09 8.34
CA ILE A 89 21.02 -10.43 7.92
C ILE A 89 21.21 -9.07 8.61
N THR A 90 20.17 -8.59 9.30
CA THR A 90 20.11 -7.30 9.99
C THR A 90 21.24 -7.10 11.00
N LYS A 91 21.83 -8.18 11.52
CA LYS A 91 22.92 -8.11 12.53
C LYS A 91 24.27 -7.67 11.97
N ASP A 92 24.52 -7.83 10.67
CA ASP A 92 25.84 -7.59 10.06
C ASP A 92 25.84 -6.44 9.04
N VAL A 93 24.72 -5.71 8.89
CA VAL A 93 24.62 -4.54 8.02
C VAL A 93 25.06 -3.30 8.78
N ARG A 94 26.07 -2.60 8.25
CA ARG A 94 26.53 -1.31 8.77
C ARG A 94 26.22 -0.22 7.76
N LYS A 95 25.51 0.79 8.22
CA LYS A 95 25.12 1.95 7.43
C LYS A 95 26.02 3.12 7.80
N PHE A 96 26.49 3.86 6.82
CA PHE A 96 27.35 5.02 7.02
C PHE A 96 26.80 6.15 6.16
N ASN A 97 26.67 7.33 6.74
CA ASN A 97 26.37 8.53 5.95
C ASN A 97 27.59 8.90 5.11
N ILE A 98 27.34 9.29 3.87
CA ILE A 98 28.33 9.77 2.92
C ILE A 98 28.03 11.23 2.62
N ASP A 99 29.07 12.04 2.41
CA ASP A 99 28.90 13.42 1.96
C ASP A 99 28.69 13.50 0.44
N GLU A 100 28.46 14.72 -0.06
CA GLU A 100 28.19 15.01 -1.48
C GLU A 100 29.32 14.56 -2.41
N ASP A 101 30.55 14.40 -1.88
CA ASP A 101 31.72 13.89 -2.59
C ASP A 101 31.90 12.35 -2.44
N GLY A 102 30.97 11.68 -1.75
CA GLY A 102 30.97 10.23 -1.54
C GLY A 102 31.93 9.74 -0.45
N VAL A 103 32.39 10.62 0.44
CA VAL A 103 33.32 10.31 1.53
C VAL A 103 32.54 9.97 2.81
N LEU A 104 32.99 8.92 3.50
CA LEU A 104 32.31 8.41 4.70
C LEU A 104 32.44 9.38 5.88
N GLN A 105 31.30 9.80 6.43
CA GLN A 105 31.21 10.58 7.65
C GLN A 105 31.13 9.61 8.85
N GLN A 106 32.04 9.76 9.82
CA GLN A 106 32.17 8.81 10.93
C GLN A 106 31.09 9.07 12.00
N TYR A 107 29.94 8.41 11.87
CA TYR A 107 28.91 8.33 12.92
C TYR A 107 28.48 6.87 13.10
N GLU A 108 28.67 6.32 14.30
CA GLU A 108 28.34 4.94 14.67
C GLU A 108 27.08 4.96 15.56
N ALA A 109 25.92 4.65 14.99
CA ALA A 109 24.72 4.33 15.76
C ALA A 109 24.16 2.97 15.28
N ARG A 110 23.92 2.06 16.22
CA ARG A 110 23.22 0.79 15.99
C ARG A 110 21.72 1.04 16.08
N ASN A 111 20.93 0.51 15.15
CA ASN A 111 19.46 0.63 15.14
C ASN A 111 18.83 0.03 16.41
N TRP A 112 17.97 0.79 17.09
CA TRP A 112 17.21 0.34 18.26
C TRP A 112 15.71 0.13 18.02
N HIS A 113 15.15 0.55 16.88
CA HIS A 113 13.76 0.21 16.51
C HIS A 113 13.68 -0.06 15.01
N GLN A 114 12.99 -1.14 14.66
CA GLN A 114 12.67 -1.57 13.31
C GLN A 114 11.15 -1.58 13.26
N ASP A 115 10.57 -0.61 12.56
CA ASP A 115 9.16 -0.62 12.20
C ASP A 115 9.01 -1.44 10.92
N ASP A 116 7.96 -2.27 10.87
CA ASP A 116 7.64 -3.05 9.68
C ASP A 116 7.13 -2.11 8.59
N VAL A 117 7.69 -2.22 7.38
CA VAL A 117 7.20 -1.50 6.19
C VAL A 117 6.37 -2.47 5.35
N GLU A 118 5.14 -2.06 5.06
CA GLU A 118 4.16 -2.80 4.27
C GLU A 118 4.50 -2.90 2.77
N LEU A 119 3.80 -3.83 2.13
CA LEU A 119 3.96 -4.38 0.78
C LEU A 119 4.27 -3.35 -0.32
N TRP A 120 5.30 -3.63 -1.12
CA TRP A 120 5.41 -3.14 -2.49
C TRP A 120 4.59 -4.06 -3.42
N ASP A 121 3.33 -3.71 -3.69
CA ASP A 121 2.60 -4.27 -4.83
C ASP A 121 2.90 -3.43 -6.08
N PRO A 122 3.61 -3.97 -7.09
CA PRO A 122 3.87 -3.28 -8.36
C PRO A 122 2.60 -3.00 -9.20
N ALA A 123 1.42 -3.44 -8.76
CA ALA A 123 0.14 -3.03 -9.34
C ALA A 123 -0.33 -1.63 -8.90
N VAL A 124 0.23 -1.07 -7.83
CA VAL A 124 -0.11 0.27 -7.33
C VAL A 124 0.81 1.30 -8.00
N ILE A 125 0.23 2.09 -8.91
CA ILE A 125 0.94 3.05 -9.79
C ILE A 125 0.89 4.48 -9.23
N GLU A 126 0.27 4.67 -8.06
CA GLU A 126 -0.05 5.98 -7.49
C GLU A 126 0.97 6.40 -6.43
N THR A 127 1.27 7.70 -6.35
CA THR A 127 2.24 8.25 -5.40
C THR A 127 1.65 8.34 -3.98
N VAL A 128 2.49 8.54 -2.94
CA VAL A 128 2.00 8.73 -1.56
C VAL A 128 1.08 9.96 -1.47
N GLU A 129 1.38 11.03 -2.21
CA GLU A 129 0.50 12.19 -2.32
C GLU A 129 -0.79 11.91 -3.11
N ASP A 130 -0.80 10.93 -4.02
CA ASP A 130 -2.00 10.48 -4.72
C ASP A 130 -2.86 9.56 -3.83
N LEU A 131 -2.25 8.62 -3.08
CA LEU A 131 -2.92 7.79 -2.06
C LEU A 131 -3.54 8.60 -0.92
N HIS A 132 -3.00 9.79 -0.64
CA HIS A 132 -3.53 10.75 0.33
C HIS A 132 -4.35 11.88 -0.34
N GLY A 133 -4.44 11.91 -1.67
CA GLY A 133 -5.11 12.94 -2.45
C GLY A 133 -6.61 12.68 -2.64
N ASP A 134 -7.04 11.43 -2.43
CA ASP A 134 -8.41 10.95 -2.59
C ASP A 134 -8.84 9.92 -1.53
N GLY A 135 -8.05 9.71 -0.47
CA GLY A 135 -8.47 9.00 0.75
C GLY A 135 -9.49 9.80 1.55
N GLU A 136 -10.67 10.07 0.98
CA GLU A 136 -11.82 10.51 1.76
C GLU A 136 -12.44 9.27 2.39
N ASP A 137 -11.92 8.89 3.56
CA ASP A 137 -12.43 7.77 4.36
C ASP A 137 -13.91 7.94 4.70
N ALA A 138 -14.41 9.19 4.74
CA ALA A 138 -15.83 9.45 4.80
C ALA A 138 -16.49 9.34 3.42
N ILE A 139 -17.32 8.31 3.28
CA ILE A 139 -18.09 8.03 2.06
C ILE A 139 -18.94 9.24 1.67
N SER A 140 -18.80 9.69 0.42
CA SER A 140 -19.62 10.78 -0.13
C SER A 140 -20.98 10.26 -0.57
N LEU A 141 -22.05 10.86 -0.04
CA LEU A 141 -23.42 10.56 -0.42
C LEU A 141 -23.96 11.64 -1.36
N ASP A 142 -24.69 11.20 -2.37
CA ASP A 142 -25.50 12.04 -3.24
C ASP A 142 -26.97 12.04 -2.81
N GLY A 143 -27.80 12.77 -3.54
CA GLY A 143 -29.23 12.87 -3.24
C GLY A 143 -30.02 11.57 -3.40
N ASP A 144 -29.52 10.61 -4.19
CA ASP A 144 -30.20 9.35 -4.44
C ASP A 144 -29.75 8.26 -3.45
N THR A 145 -28.45 8.23 -3.10
CA THR A 145 -27.80 7.29 -2.17
C THR A 145 -28.09 7.60 -0.71
N PHE A 146 -28.29 8.87 -0.35
CA PHE A 146 -28.56 9.27 1.03
C PHE A 146 -29.82 8.61 1.64
N PRO A 147 -30.97 8.55 0.95
CA PRO A 147 -32.12 7.77 1.41
C PRO A 147 -31.80 6.28 1.64
N TYR A 148 -31.08 5.64 0.72
CA TYR A 148 -30.71 4.22 0.87
C TYR A 148 -29.77 3.99 2.05
N ALA A 149 -28.78 4.88 2.25
CA ALA A 149 -27.86 4.80 3.38
C ALA A 149 -28.62 4.89 4.72
N LYS A 150 -29.66 5.73 4.81
CA LYS A 150 -30.52 5.81 5.99
C LYS A 150 -31.29 4.52 6.27
N GLU A 151 -31.69 3.79 5.24
CA GLU A 151 -32.46 2.55 5.36
C GLU A 151 -31.57 1.34 5.66
N GLU A 152 -30.40 1.26 5.01
CA GLU A 152 -29.50 0.12 5.10
C GLU A 152 -28.69 0.12 6.41
N TYR A 153 -28.22 1.29 6.85
CA TYR A 153 -27.32 1.40 7.99
C TYR A 153 -28.06 1.85 9.26
N PRO A 154 -28.05 1.04 10.33
CA PRO A 154 -28.77 1.36 11.57
C PRO A 154 -28.16 2.56 12.29
N PHE A 155 -26.86 2.81 12.12
CA PHE A 155 -26.16 3.99 12.63
C PHE A 155 -25.44 4.67 11.49
N LEU A 156 -25.94 5.83 11.07
CA LEU A 156 -25.38 6.61 9.97
C LEU A 156 -25.03 8.01 10.49
N PHE A 157 -23.76 8.38 10.43
CA PHE A 157 -23.26 9.68 10.88
C PHE A 157 -22.82 10.52 9.69
N VAL A 158 -23.46 11.67 9.50
CA VAL A 158 -23.38 12.45 8.25
C VAL A 158 -22.86 13.85 8.54
N LYS A 159 -21.81 14.27 7.82
CA LYS A 159 -21.34 15.65 7.75
C LYS A 159 -21.97 16.36 6.55
N PHE A 160 -22.90 17.26 6.82
CA PHE A 160 -23.46 18.17 5.83
C PHE A 160 -22.53 19.38 5.66
N TYR A 161 -22.01 19.60 4.45
CA TYR A 161 -21.04 20.65 4.15
C TYR A 161 -21.33 21.34 2.81
N THR A 162 -20.49 22.32 2.44
CA THR A 162 -20.51 22.95 1.10
C THR A 162 -19.08 23.23 0.66
N SER A 163 -18.80 23.20 -0.64
CA SER A 163 -17.44 23.33 -1.20
C SER A 163 -16.77 24.72 -1.05
N ASN A 164 -17.44 25.74 -0.51
CA ASN A 164 -16.85 27.06 -0.22
C ASN A 164 -17.19 27.50 1.21
N CYS A 165 -16.64 26.80 2.18
CA CYS A 165 -16.93 26.97 3.60
C CYS A 165 -15.67 26.74 4.44
N PRO A 166 -15.01 27.81 4.93
CA PRO A 166 -13.78 27.69 5.72
C PRO A 166 -13.94 26.80 6.96
N ASN A 167 -15.07 26.92 7.67
CA ASN A 167 -15.36 26.07 8.84
C ASN A 167 -15.55 24.59 8.48
N CYS A 168 -15.86 24.28 7.21
CA CYS A 168 -16.01 22.93 6.70
C CYS A 168 -14.64 22.37 6.33
N ASP A 169 -13.80 23.18 5.68
CA ASP A 169 -12.43 22.84 5.33
C ASP A 169 -11.59 22.57 6.60
N ASP A 170 -11.72 23.42 7.63
CA ASP A 170 -11.05 23.23 8.93
C ASP A 170 -11.48 21.94 9.63
N PHE A 171 -12.72 21.49 9.41
CA PHE A 171 -13.25 20.29 10.03
C PHE A 171 -13.00 19.02 9.22
N ALA A 172 -12.72 19.14 7.92
CA ALA A 172 -12.56 18.00 7.03
C ALA A 172 -11.51 17.00 7.53
N PRO A 173 -10.28 17.39 7.94
CA PRO A 173 -9.28 16.43 8.40
C PRO A 173 -9.71 15.62 9.63
N THR A 174 -10.45 16.24 10.54
CA THR A 174 -10.98 15.53 11.73
C THR A 174 -12.05 14.52 11.36
N TRP A 175 -12.85 14.84 10.34
CA TRP A 175 -13.91 13.97 9.87
C TRP A 175 -13.37 12.77 9.09
N GLU A 176 -12.37 12.97 8.23
CA GLU A 176 -11.72 11.88 7.50
C GLU A 176 -10.99 10.96 8.47
N ALA A 177 -10.23 11.51 9.43
CA ALA A 177 -9.61 10.70 10.49
C ALA A 177 -10.61 9.89 11.33
N LEU A 178 -11.85 10.38 11.50
CA LEU A 178 -12.92 9.60 12.13
C LEU A 178 -13.37 8.45 11.22
N GLY A 179 -13.56 8.71 9.93
CA GLY A 179 -13.87 7.69 8.92
C GLY A 179 -12.83 6.58 8.92
N GLU A 180 -11.55 6.94 8.85
CA GLU A 180 -10.42 6.02 8.85
C GLU A 180 -10.45 5.11 10.08
N ILE A 181 -10.55 5.69 11.28
CA ILE A 181 -10.57 4.93 12.54
C ILE A 181 -11.74 3.96 12.59
N VAL A 182 -12.90 4.36 12.08
CA VAL A 182 -14.09 3.51 12.06
C VAL A 182 -13.89 2.34 11.10
N THR A 183 -13.35 2.59 9.90
CA THR A 183 -13.03 1.58 8.89
C THR A 183 -11.96 0.61 9.39
N ASP A 184 -10.84 1.09 9.91
CA ASP A 184 -9.77 0.28 10.50
C ASP A 184 -10.28 -0.61 11.63
N THR A 185 -11.11 -0.04 12.51
CA THR A 185 -11.71 -0.81 13.60
C THR A 185 -12.62 -1.90 13.05
N ALA A 186 -13.40 -1.60 12.01
CA ALA A 186 -14.27 -2.58 11.37
C ALA A 186 -13.47 -3.71 10.69
N MET A 187 -12.37 -3.38 10.00
CA MET A 187 -11.43 -4.34 9.42
C MET A 187 -10.84 -5.26 10.49
N HIS A 188 -10.30 -4.71 11.57
CA HIS A 188 -9.80 -5.52 12.69
C HIS A 188 -10.87 -6.43 13.30
N MET A 189 -12.12 -5.95 13.39
CA MET A 189 -13.22 -6.78 13.88
C MET A 189 -13.58 -7.91 12.91
N VAL A 190 -13.49 -7.69 11.60
CA VAL A 190 -13.65 -8.73 10.59
C VAL A 190 -12.52 -9.76 10.71
N ASP A 191 -11.27 -9.32 10.80
CA ASP A 191 -10.11 -10.21 10.93
C ASP A 191 -10.21 -11.09 12.17
N ASP A 192 -10.51 -10.51 13.33
CA ASP A 192 -10.73 -11.24 14.60
C ASP A 192 -11.86 -12.27 14.47
N PHE A 193 -12.97 -11.88 13.81
CA PHE A 193 -14.11 -12.77 13.59
C PHE A 193 -13.75 -13.94 12.66
N MET A 194 -12.98 -13.68 11.60
CA MET A 194 -12.54 -14.70 10.64
C MET A 194 -11.57 -15.69 11.30
N GLU A 195 -10.63 -15.20 12.12
CA GLU A 195 -9.70 -16.04 12.89
C GLU A 195 -10.46 -16.94 13.87
N GLU A 196 -11.44 -16.40 14.61
CA GLU A 196 -12.27 -17.19 15.54
C GLU A 196 -13.02 -18.33 14.81
N LYS A 197 -13.46 -18.08 13.57
CA LYS A 197 -14.14 -19.09 12.74
C LYS A 197 -13.20 -20.10 12.09
N GLY A 198 -11.88 -19.94 12.24
CA GLY A 198 -10.88 -20.83 11.65
C GLY A 198 -10.91 -20.82 10.13
N MET A 199 -11.32 -19.69 9.54
CA MET A 199 -11.35 -19.45 8.11
C MET A 199 -10.02 -18.82 7.70
N ASP A 200 -9.29 -19.49 6.81
CA ASP A 200 -7.98 -19.05 6.34
C ASP A 200 -8.11 -17.99 5.23
N TYR A 201 -7.15 -17.07 5.20
CA TYR A 201 -7.07 -15.90 4.31
C TYR A 201 -7.33 -16.20 2.81
N TYR A 202 -7.14 -17.44 2.36
CA TYR A 202 -7.28 -17.84 0.96
C TYR A 202 -8.71 -18.16 0.50
N HIS A 203 -9.74 -17.95 1.34
CA HIS A 203 -11.10 -18.43 1.06
C HIS A 203 -12.17 -17.36 0.76
N TYR A 204 -11.82 -16.07 0.73
CA TYR A 204 -12.77 -14.96 0.52
C TYR A 204 -12.29 -14.05 -0.61
N SER A 205 -13.21 -13.54 -1.44
CA SER A 205 -12.87 -12.50 -2.42
C SER A 205 -12.76 -11.13 -1.75
N ASP A 206 -12.02 -10.21 -2.37
CA ASP A 206 -11.89 -8.83 -1.90
C ASP A 206 -13.29 -8.16 -1.73
N GLU A 207 -14.23 -8.46 -2.63
CA GLU A 207 -15.62 -8.01 -2.56
C GLU A 207 -16.36 -8.52 -1.30
N GLU A 208 -16.12 -9.76 -0.88
CA GLU A 208 -16.74 -10.33 0.32
C GLU A 208 -16.16 -9.70 1.59
N TYR A 209 -14.87 -9.35 1.58
CA TYR A 209 -14.21 -8.65 2.69
C TYR A 209 -14.76 -7.24 2.87
N GLU A 210 -14.84 -6.45 1.80
CA GLU A 210 -15.40 -5.10 1.85
C GLU A 210 -16.85 -5.09 2.35
N GLN A 211 -17.65 -6.07 1.91
CA GLN A 211 -19.01 -6.24 2.44
C GLN A 211 -19.01 -6.57 3.93
N ALA A 212 -18.12 -7.46 4.38
CA ALA A 212 -18.01 -7.80 5.79
C ALA A 212 -17.60 -6.59 6.64
N VAL A 213 -16.67 -5.77 6.16
CA VAL A 213 -16.24 -4.51 6.81
C VAL A 213 -17.43 -3.55 6.94
N ASN A 214 -18.16 -3.34 5.85
CA ASN A 214 -19.34 -2.46 5.84
C ASN A 214 -20.46 -2.94 6.79
N VAL A 215 -20.64 -4.25 6.94
CA VAL A 215 -21.62 -4.85 7.87
C VAL A 215 -21.16 -4.79 9.32
N MET A 216 -19.86 -4.97 9.56
CA MET A 216 -19.26 -4.99 10.90
C MET A 216 -18.99 -3.59 11.45
N ALA A 217 -18.89 -2.58 10.58
CA ALA A 217 -18.74 -1.20 10.96
C ALA A 217 -19.87 -0.78 11.93
N PRO A 218 -19.52 -0.33 13.15
CA PRO A 218 -20.53 -0.01 14.16
C PRO A 218 -21.32 1.27 13.85
N VAL A 219 -20.78 2.14 13.00
CA VAL A 219 -21.41 3.36 12.48
C VAL A 219 -20.86 3.62 11.09
N LEU A 220 -21.69 4.05 10.15
CA LEU A 220 -21.22 4.51 8.84
C LEU A 220 -20.93 6.01 8.89
N VAL A 221 -19.68 6.41 8.63
CA VAL A 221 -19.26 7.82 8.60
C VAL A 221 -19.30 8.32 7.16
N THR A 222 -20.07 9.38 6.92
CA THR A 222 -20.37 9.86 5.56
C THR A 222 -20.38 11.38 5.48
N ARG A 223 -20.36 11.91 4.27
CA ARG A 223 -20.44 13.35 3.99
C ARG A 223 -21.43 13.62 2.86
N LEU A 224 -22.07 14.79 2.89
CA LEU A 224 -23.03 15.20 1.86
C LEU A 224 -22.84 16.68 1.53
N ASP A 225 -22.57 16.98 0.25
CA ASP A 225 -22.40 18.35 -0.24
C ASP A 225 -23.76 19.01 -0.51
N CYS A 226 -24.17 19.90 0.39
CA CYS A 226 -25.40 20.68 0.27
C CYS A 226 -25.36 21.75 -0.82
N GLY A 227 -24.17 22.10 -1.34
CA GLY A 227 -24.02 22.92 -2.53
C GLY A 227 -24.41 22.16 -3.80
N ALA A 228 -24.09 20.87 -3.87
CA ALA A 228 -24.48 19.99 -4.96
C ALA A 228 -25.93 19.50 -4.82
N TYR A 229 -26.37 19.18 -3.59
CA TYR A 229 -27.68 18.60 -3.28
C TYR A 229 -28.49 19.46 -2.30
N PRO A 230 -28.89 20.69 -2.66
CA PRO A 230 -29.54 21.62 -1.75
C PRO A 230 -30.93 21.18 -1.29
N ASP A 231 -31.66 20.40 -2.11
CA ASP A 231 -33.01 19.93 -1.78
C ASP A 231 -32.98 18.96 -0.60
N VAL A 232 -32.00 18.05 -0.55
CA VAL A 232 -31.80 17.10 0.55
C VAL A 232 -31.55 17.84 1.86
N CYS A 233 -30.62 18.81 1.84
CA CYS A 233 -30.27 19.55 3.05
C CYS A 233 -31.40 20.45 3.53
N LYS A 234 -32.24 20.95 2.61
CA LYS A 234 -33.44 21.70 2.96
C LYS A 234 -34.50 20.80 3.62
N GLU A 235 -34.71 19.59 3.10
CA GLU A 235 -35.62 18.60 3.69
C GLU A 235 -35.16 18.17 5.08
N GLU A 236 -33.86 17.91 5.23
CA GLU A 236 -33.20 17.61 6.51
C GLU A 236 -33.05 18.84 7.42
N GLN A 237 -33.54 20.01 7.00
CA GLN A 237 -33.53 21.26 7.78
C GLN A 237 -32.13 21.70 8.26
N ILE A 238 -31.11 21.49 7.44
CA ILE A 238 -29.75 21.95 7.71
C ILE A 238 -29.68 23.48 7.53
N ARG A 239 -29.26 24.19 8.58
CA ARG A 239 -29.29 25.68 8.64
C ARG A 239 -27.92 26.33 8.69
N ALA A 240 -26.88 25.56 9.00
CA ALA A 240 -25.51 26.03 9.12
C ALA A 240 -24.56 24.93 8.63
N TYR A 241 -23.32 25.30 8.33
CA TYR A 241 -22.31 24.35 7.86
C TYR A 241 -20.98 24.53 8.62
N PRO A 242 -20.24 23.44 8.87
CA PRO A 242 -20.71 22.05 8.75
C PRO A 242 -21.72 21.73 9.86
N THR A 243 -22.70 20.88 9.56
CA THR A 243 -23.59 20.24 10.55
C THR A 243 -23.35 18.75 10.50
N THR A 244 -23.22 18.13 11.67
CA THR A 244 -23.02 16.68 11.80
C THR A 244 -24.19 16.07 12.52
N ARG A 245 -24.82 15.07 11.92
CA ARG A 245 -26.05 14.46 12.43
C ARG A 245 -25.93 12.95 12.44
N LEU A 246 -26.33 12.35 13.56
CA LEU A 246 -26.51 10.90 13.67
C LEU A 246 -27.95 10.54 13.32
N PHE A 247 -28.08 9.59 12.41
CA PHE A 247 -29.31 8.89 12.10
C PHE A 247 -29.26 7.50 12.74
N VAL A 248 -30.36 7.13 13.40
CA VAL A 248 -30.55 5.80 13.99
C VAL A 248 -31.81 5.19 13.36
N ASP A 249 -31.67 4.02 12.76
CA ASP A 249 -32.74 3.31 12.03
C ASP A 249 -33.50 4.24 11.06
N GLY A 250 -32.74 5.00 10.26
CA GLY A 250 -33.25 5.95 9.27
C GLY A 250 -33.85 7.24 9.81
N LYS A 251 -33.85 7.47 11.13
CA LYS A 251 -34.40 8.67 11.77
C LYS A 251 -33.29 9.55 12.35
N ALA A 252 -33.41 10.86 12.18
CA ALA A 252 -32.54 11.82 12.84
C ALA A 252 -32.61 11.65 14.37
N ALA A 253 -31.52 11.20 14.98
CA ALA A 253 -31.44 10.95 16.41
C ALA A 253 -30.95 12.20 17.16
N ALA A 254 -29.83 12.78 16.73
CA ALA A 254 -29.29 14.02 17.30
C ALA A 254 -28.27 14.69 16.38
N ASP A 255 -28.19 16.02 16.50
CA ASP A 255 -27.09 16.83 15.98
C ASP A 255 -25.94 16.85 16.99
N TYR A 256 -24.71 16.84 16.49
CA TYR A 256 -23.51 16.97 17.31
C TYR A 256 -23.04 18.43 17.35
N ASP A 257 -23.02 19.00 18.56
CA ASP A 257 -22.63 20.38 18.85
C ASP A 257 -21.35 20.48 19.71
N GLY A 258 -20.63 19.37 19.88
CA GLY A 258 -19.43 19.29 20.71
C GLY A 258 -18.16 19.80 20.03
N HIS A 259 -17.01 19.56 20.68
CA HIS A 259 -15.71 19.92 20.14
C HIS A 259 -15.36 19.07 18.92
N ARG A 260 -14.92 19.72 17.86
CA ARG A 260 -14.54 19.09 16.60
C ARG A 260 -13.17 18.42 16.67
N THR A 261 -13.02 17.46 17.58
CA THR A 261 -11.85 16.59 17.69
C THR A 261 -12.30 15.14 17.55
N VAL A 262 -11.41 14.29 17.02
CA VAL A 262 -11.71 12.86 16.83
C VAL A 262 -12.16 12.21 18.13
N MET A 263 -11.45 12.47 19.24
CA MET A 263 -11.76 11.90 20.54
C MET A 263 -13.15 12.28 21.06
N GLU A 264 -13.56 13.53 20.87
CA GLU A 264 -14.87 14.01 21.33
C GLU A 264 -16.01 13.47 20.46
N LEU A 265 -15.79 13.30 19.15
CA LEU A 265 -16.73 12.63 18.25
C LEU A 265 -16.91 11.17 18.64
N VAL A 266 -15.80 10.44 18.85
CA VAL A 266 -15.84 9.02 19.26
C VAL A 266 -16.50 8.85 20.63
N HIS A 267 -16.20 9.73 21.58
CA HIS A 267 -16.84 9.71 22.90
C HIS A 267 -18.35 9.95 22.80
N TRP A 268 -18.77 10.91 21.97
CA TRP A 268 -20.19 11.18 21.76
C TRP A 268 -20.90 10.02 21.06
N LEU A 269 -20.31 9.43 20.02
CA LEU A 269 -20.85 8.25 19.34
C LEU A 269 -21.01 7.06 20.31
N SER A 270 -20.04 6.85 21.21
CA SER A 270 -20.13 5.84 22.27
C SER A 270 -21.30 6.10 23.24
N HIS A 271 -21.54 7.38 23.58
CA HIS A 271 -22.69 7.74 24.41
C HIS A 271 -24.02 7.53 23.69
N MET A 272 -24.10 7.89 22.40
CA MET A 272 -25.28 7.68 21.57
C MET A 272 -25.57 6.19 21.38
N GLU A 273 -24.55 5.37 21.14
CA GLU A 273 -24.71 3.92 21.08
C GLU A 273 -25.36 3.37 22.36
N ALA A 274 -24.86 3.77 23.54
CA ALA A 274 -25.41 3.32 24.82
C ALA A 274 -26.88 3.73 25.04
N ALA A 275 -27.33 4.83 24.42
CA ALA A 275 -28.70 5.31 24.52
C ALA A 275 -29.67 4.58 23.57
N TYR A 276 -29.19 4.13 22.40
CA TYR A 276 -30.03 3.57 21.34
C TYR A 276 -29.88 2.05 21.13
N ARG A 277 -28.75 1.44 21.52
CA ARG A 277 -28.46 0.03 21.25
C ARG A 277 -28.92 -0.89 22.40
N GLN A 278 -29.57 -2.01 22.06
CA GLN A 278 -29.90 -3.08 23.02
C GLN A 278 -28.61 -3.83 23.45
N PRO A 279 -28.52 -4.33 24.70
CA PRO A 279 -27.33 -5.04 25.16
C PRO A 279 -27.11 -6.34 24.35
N GLY A 280 -26.03 -6.39 23.57
CA GLY A 280 -25.62 -7.59 22.80
C GLY A 280 -25.32 -7.35 21.32
N GLN A 281 -25.58 -6.16 20.81
CA GLN A 281 -25.21 -5.73 19.46
C GLN A 281 -23.90 -4.92 19.58
N PHE A 282 -22.91 -5.15 18.69
CA PHE A 282 -21.48 -4.76 18.71
C PHE A 282 -21.08 -3.45 19.45
N LYS A 283 -19.83 -3.30 19.91
CA LYS A 283 -19.47 -2.23 20.87
C LYS A 283 -18.53 -1.17 20.26
N MET A 284 -18.97 0.08 20.23
CA MET A 284 -18.15 1.29 19.96
C MET A 284 -16.92 1.41 20.89
N HIS A 285 -16.84 0.60 21.94
CA HIS A 285 -15.64 0.47 22.79
C HIS A 285 -14.36 0.19 21.99
N ASN A 286 -14.46 -0.58 20.89
CA ASN A 286 -13.31 -0.87 20.04
C ASN A 286 -12.79 0.39 19.34
N ILE A 287 -13.69 1.26 18.86
CA ILE A 287 -13.34 2.55 18.24
C ILE A 287 -12.71 3.47 19.28
N PHE A 288 -13.29 3.59 20.48
CA PHE A 288 -12.71 4.42 21.54
C PHE A 288 -11.29 3.98 21.92
N LYS A 289 -11.07 2.66 22.03
CA LYS A 289 -9.74 2.09 22.28
C LYS A 289 -8.77 2.46 21.15
N HIS A 290 -9.13 2.18 19.90
CA HIS A 290 -8.28 2.45 18.74
C HIS A 290 -7.96 3.96 18.56
N ALA A 291 -8.97 4.83 18.72
CA ALA A 291 -8.79 6.27 18.69
C ALA A 291 -7.87 6.78 19.82
N SER A 292 -8.00 6.20 21.03
CA SER A 292 -7.13 6.55 22.16
C SER A 292 -5.68 6.12 21.94
N GLU A 293 -5.45 4.94 21.37
CA GLU A 293 -4.13 4.42 21.02
C GLU A 293 -3.44 5.29 19.95
N ARG A 294 -4.17 5.67 18.89
CA ARG A 294 -3.68 6.62 17.87
C ARG A 294 -3.36 7.99 18.46
N THR A 295 -4.22 8.51 19.34
CA THR A 295 -3.99 9.81 19.99
C THR A 295 -2.76 9.79 20.89
N ILE A 296 -2.60 8.73 21.71
CA ILE A 296 -1.42 8.52 22.55
C ILE A 296 -0.16 8.45 21.68
N ARG A 297 -0.18 7.68 20.59
CA ARG A 297 0.91 7.60 19.63
C ARG A 297 1.28 8.97 19.05
N SER A 298 0.29 9.75 18.61
CA SER A 298 0.53 11.10 18.06
C SER A 298 1.11 12.09 19.07
N GLU A 299 0.67 12.03 20.34
CA GLU A 299 1.15 12.92 21.40
C GLU A 299 2.53 12.49 21.90
N GLU A 300 2.79 11.18 22.00
CA GLU A 300 4.12 10.64 22.26
C GLU A 300 5.09 11.01 21.13
N GLU A 301 4.73 10.84 19.86
CA GLU A 301 5.50 11.27 18.70
C GLU A 301 5.77 12.78 18.73
N ARG A 302 4.77 13.59 19.08
CA ARG A 302 4.92 15.05 19.24
C ARG A 302 5.87 15.42 20.39
N ILE A 303 5.78 14.74 21.54
CA ILE A 303 6.65 14.92 22.69
C ILE A 303 8.09 14.51 22.35
N TRP A 304 8.27 13.40 21.64
CA TRP A 304 9.57 12.93 21.18
C TRP A 304 10.18 13.91 20.17
N ASN A 305 9.39 14.42 19.23
CA ASN A 305 9.83 15.43 18.26
C ASN A 305 10.20 16.76 18.93
N ASP A 306 9.45 17.23 19.93
CA ASP A 306 9.77 18.44 20.70
C ASP A 306 11.01 18.24 21.60
N ALA A 307 11.18 17.05 22.18
CA ALA A 307 12.37 16.70 22.96
C ALA A 307 13.63 16.66 22.07
N LEU A 308 13.53 16.13 20.86
CA LEU A 308 14.62 16.12 19.87
C LEU A 308 14.98 17.54 19.40
N MET A 309 13.99 18.42 19.24
CA MET A 309 14.22 19.83 18.88
C MET A 309 14.88 20.64 20.00
N ARG A 310 14.69 20.27 21.28
CA ARG A 310 15.37 20.87 22.44
C ARG A 310 16.80 20.37 22.66
N TYR A 311 17.19 19.29 21.98
CA TYR A 311 18.54 18.72 22.02
C TYR A 311 19.45 19.20 20.85
N ARG A 312 18.93 20.06 19.97
CA ARG A 312 19.69 20.83 18.97
C ARG A 312 20.15 22.17 19.54
#